data_AF-D8F213-F1
#
_entry.id   AF-D8F213-F1
#
_cell.length_a   1.000
_cell.length_b   1.000
_cell.length_c   1.000
_cell.angle_alpha   90.00
_cell.angle_beta   90.00
_cell.angle_gamma   90.00
#
_symmetry.space_group_name_H-M   'P 1'
#
loop_
_entity.id
_entity.type
_entity.pdbx_description
1 polymer ?
#
loop_
_entity_poly.entity_id
_entity_poly.type
_entity_poly.pdbx_seq_one_letter_code
_entity_poly.pdbx_strand_id
1 'polypeptide(L)' 'MLSERDIEVKDFSEAIPDLSAKMSAIGSALMTYGYQNVVLESEQCKGFGLVLIEVREDLDKIWKALYGDGRLPR' A
#
# COMPACT_ATOMS: atom_id res chain seq x y z
N MET A 1 6.26 -7.75 3.35
CA MET A 1 7.36 -6.75 3.34
C MET A 1 8.34 -7.21 2.27
N LEU A 2 8.65 -6.36 1.29
CA LEU A 2 9.55 -6.71 0.18
C LEU A 2 10.93 -7.18 0.68
N SER A 3 11.41 -8.30 0.15
CA SER A 3 12.76 -8.77 0.43
C SER A 3 13.79 -8.09 -0.48
N GLU A 4 15.05 -8.09 -0.06
CA GLU A 4 16.17 -7.60 -0.91
C GLU A 4 16.30 -8.40 -2.21
N ARG A 5 15.95 -9.69 -2.15
CA ARG A 5 15.97 -10.58 -3.32
C ARG A 5 14.93 -10.16 -4.36
N ASP A 6 13.70 -9.85 -3.94
CA ASP A 6 12.62 -9.41 -4.84
C ASP A 6 13.03 -8.15 -5.62
N ILE A 7 13.74 -7.25 -4.94
CA ILE A 7 14.27 -6.00 -5.51
C ILE A 7 15.37 -6.30 -6.53
N GLU A 8 16.32 -7.19 -6.19
CA GLU A 8 17.46 -7.53 -7.05
C GLU A 8 17.02 -8.21 -8.36
N VAL A 9 16.11 -9.19 -8.27
CA VAL A 9 15.61 -9.92 -9.45
C VAL A 9 14.43 -9.24 -10.13
N LYS A 10 13.92 -8.14 -9.56
CA LYS A 10 12.74 -7.40 -10.03
C LYS A 10 11.49 -8.27 -10.15
N ASP A 11 11.35 -9.24 -9.26
CA ASP A 11 10.17 -10.10 -9.17
C ASP A 11 9.28 -9.60 -8.05
N PHE A 12 8.15 -8.99 -8.42
CA PHE A 12 7.17 -8.46 -7.47
C PHE A 12 5.84 -9.24 -7.54
N SER A 13 5.87 -10.46 -8.06
CA SER A 13 4.67 -11.29 -8.27
C SER A 13 3.92 -11.61 -6.97
N GLU A 14 4.61 -11.64 -5.82
CA GLU A 14 3.98 -11.78 -4.49
C GLU A 14 3.61 -10.43 -3.87
N ALA A 15 4.44 -9.41 -4.06
CA ALA A 15 4.24 -8.10 -3.44
C ALA A 15 3.05 -7.35 -4.05
N ILE A 16 2.88 -7.35 -5.37
CA ILE A 16 1.80 -6.61 -6.03
C ILE A 16 0.40 -7.11 -5.59
N PRO A 17 0.13 -8.44 -5.54
CA PRO A 17 -1.12 -8.95 -5.00
C PRO A 17 -1.36 -8.57 -3.53
N ASP A 18 -0.34 -8.63 -2.66
CA ASP A 18 -0.46 -8.24 -1.25
C ASP A 18 -0.83 -6.76 -1.10
N LEU A 19 -0.16 -5.87 -1.85
CA LEU A 19 -0.47 -4.45 -1.88
C LEU A 19 -1.91 -4.19 -2.36
N SER A 20 -2.34 -4.90 -3.42
CA SER A 20 -3.71 -4.83 -3.91
C SER A 20 -4.73 -5.28 -2.87
N ALA A 21 -4.43 -6.36 -2.12
CA ALA A 21 -5.30 -6.87 -1.07
C ALA A 21 -5.43 -5.86 0.09
N LYS A 22 -4.31 -5.26 0.55
CA LYS A 22 -4.31 -4.21 1.58
C LYS A 22 -5.15 -3.00 1.16
N MET A 23 -4.95 -2.51 -0.05
CA MET A 23 -5.74 -1.38 -0.58
C MET A 23 -7.22 -1.73 -0.71
N SER A 24 -7.55 -2.94 -1.15
CA SER A 24 -8.94 -3.41 -1.24
C SER A 24 -9.61 -3.53 0.13
N ALA A 25 -8.87 -3.99 1.14
CA ALA A 25 -9.36 -4.07 2.52
C ALA A 25 -9.66 -2.67 3.09
N ILE A 26 -8.76 -1.70 2.88
CA ILE A 26 -9.00 -0.31 3.28
C ILE A 26 -10.23 0.25 2.56
N GLY A 27 -10.29 0.11 1.23
CA GLY A 27 -11.42 0.61 0.44
C GLY A 27 -12.76 0.01 0.88
N SER A 28 -12.78 -1.30 1.14
CA SER A 28 -13.97 -2.00 1.64
C SER A 28 -14.39 -1.48 3.01
N ALA A 29 -13.43 -1.30 3.93
CA ALA A 29 -13.72 -0.76 5.25
C ALA A 29 -14.30 0.65 5.16
N LEU A 30 -13.65 1.55 4.41
CA LEU A 30 -14.11 2.93 4.20
C LEU A 30 -15.53 2.97 3.60
N MET A 31 -15.83 2.09 2.64
CA MET A 31 -17.17 1.97 2.07
C MET A 31 -18.18 1.50 3.14
N THR A 32 -17.87 0.48 3.94
CA THR A 32 -18.75 0.02 5.02
C THR A 32 -19.08 1.15 6.00
N TYR A 33 -18.06 1.89 6.47
CA TYR A 33 -18.27 3.01 7.37
C TYR A 33 -19.07 4.15 6.71
N GLY A 34 -18.74 4.49 5.46
CA GLY A 34 -19.46 5.49 4.68
C GLY A 34 -20.93 5.15 4.45
N TYR A 35 -21.23 3.89 4.09
CA TYR A 35 -22.61 3.40 3.90
C TYR A 35 -23.42 3.42 5.19
N GLN A 36 -22.78 3.14 6.32
CA GLN A 36 -23.45 3.13 7.62
C GLN A 36 -23.52 4.51 8.28
N ASN A 37 -23.02 5.57 7.62
CA ASN A 37 -22.81 6.90 8.22
C ASN A 37 -22.04 6.85 9.54
N VAL A 38 -21.16 5.86 9.70
CA VAL A 38 -20.34 5.68 10.88
C VAL A 38 -19.09 6.53 10.70
N VAL A 39 -18.85 7.42 11.65
CA VAL A 39 -17.61 8.19 11.72
C VAL A 39 -16.50 7.26 12.19
N LEU A 40 -15.38 7.25 11.47
CA LEU A 40 -14.20 6.50 11.88
C LEU A 40 -13.65 7.05 13.19
N GLU A 41 -13.38 6.14 14.12
CA GLU A 41 -12.70 6.48 15.36
C GLU A 41 -11.21 6.76 15.12
N SER A 42 -10.60 7.53 16.02
CA SER A 42 -9.18 7.90 15.94
C SER A 42 -8.26 6.68 15.76
N GLU A 43 -8.51 5.58 16.48
CA GLU A 43 -7.68 4.38 16.38
C GLU A 43 -7.82 3.67 15.03
N GLN A 44 -9.03 3.66 14.44
CA GLN A 44 -9.27 3.11 13.10
C GLN A 44 -8.54 3.94 12.04
N CYS A 45 -8.65 5.27 12.13
CA CYS A 45 -7.92 6.19 11.26
C CYS A 45 -6.40 5.98 11.33
N LYS A 46 -5.85 5.80 12.54
CA LYS A 46 -4.42 5.48 12.72
C LYS A 46 -4.06 4.15 12.06
N GLY A 47 -4.87 3.10 12.27
CA GLY A 47 -4.67 1.79 11.67
C GLY A 47 -4.61 1.85 10.15
N PHE A 48 -5.58 2.52 9.51
CA PHE A 48 -5.55 2.73 8.05
C PHE A 48 -4.36 3.56 7.61
N GLY A 49 -4.01 4.60 8.36
CA GLY A 49 -2.82 5.42 8.10
C GLY A 49 -1.54 4.59 8.06
N LEU A 50 -1.34 3.69 9.03
CA LEU A 50 -0.17 2.81 9.07
C LEU A 50 -0.10 1.89 7.85
N VAL A 51 -1.21 1.24 7.48
CA VAL A 51 -1.26 0.36 6.31
C VAL A 51 -1.00 1.14 5.01
N LEU A 52 -1.54 2.35 4.88
CA LEU A 52 -1.29 3.21 3.72
C LEU A 52 0.17 3.64 3.61
N ILE A 53 0.82 3.93 4.75
CA ILE A 53 2.26 4.24 4.78
C ILE A 53 3.07 3.04 4.31
N GLU A 54 2.79 1.83 4.82
CA GLU A 54 3.47 0.61 4.39
C GLU A 54 3.31 0.36 2.89
N VAL A 55 2.08 0.49 2.36
CA VAL A 55 1.82 0.34 0.92
C VAL A 55 2.64 1.34 0.11
N ARG A 56 2.66 2.61 0.54
CA ARG A 56 3.46 3.65 -0.14
C ARG A 56 4.95 3.30 -0.12
N GLU A 57 5.50 2.90 1.02
CA GLU A 57 6.92 2.56 1.14
C GLU A 57 7.31 1.39 0.23
N ASP A 58 6.46 0.36 0.15
CA ASP A 58 6.71 -0.78 -0.74
C ASP A 58 6.56 -0.39 -2.23
N LEU A 59 5.62 0.49 -2.58
CA LEU A 59 5.53 1.07 -3.93
C LEU A 59 6.76 1.92 -4.28
N ASP A 60 7.28 2.72 -3.35
CA ASP A 60 8.50 3.51 -3.54
C ASP A 60 9.72 2.59 -3.78
N LYS A 61 9.82 1.46 -3.09
CA LYS A 61 10.88 0.45 -3.31
C LYS A 61 10.76 -0.20 -4.69
N ILE A 62 9.55 -0.62 -5.08
CA ILE A 62 9.30 -1.21 -6.41
C ILE A 62 9.65 -0.21 -7.51
N TRP A 63 9.20 1.03 -7.37
CA TRP A 63 9.51 2.10 -8.31
C TRP A 63 11.01 2.28 -8.50
N LYS A 64 11.76 2.41 -7.39
CA LYS A 64 13.22 2.54 -7.43
C LYS A 64 13.91 1.34 -8.06
N ALA A 65 13.43 0.13 -7.78
CA ALA A 65 13.99 -1.09 -8.37
C ALA A 65 13.77 -1.15 -9.90
N LEU A 66 12.60 -0.69 -10.37
CA LEU A 66 12.26 -0.70 -11.79
C LEU A 66 12.91 0.44 -12.57
N TYR A 67 12.92 1.65 -12.02
CA TYR A 67 13.20 2.89 -12.75
C TYR A 67 14.37 3.72 -12.19
N GLY A 68 14.98 3.30 -11.08
CA GLY A 68 16.02 4.06 -10.37
C GLY A 68 15.47 5.25 -9.58
N ASP A 69 16.34 6.17 -9.15
CA ASP A 69 15.98 7.38 -8.39
C ASP A 69 15.27 8.48 -9.23
N GLY A 70 14.75 8.12 -10.41
CA GLY A 70 13.98 9.02 -11.25
C GLY A 70 12.69 9.45 -10.54
N ARG A 71 12.45 10.76 -10.45
CA ARG A 71 11.18 11.32 -9.95
C ARG A 71 10.01 10.73 -10.77
N LEU A 72 8.92 10.39 -10.09
CA LEU A 72 7.64 10.11 -10.77
C LEU A 72 7.36 11.22 -11.80
N PRO A 73 7.00 10.88 -13.06
CA PRO A 73 6.52 11.89 -13.98
C PRO A 73 5.33 12.60 -13.33
N ARG A 74 5.40 13.93 -13.28
CA ARG A 74 4.34 14.80 -12.76
C ARG A 74 3.07 14.68 -13.59
#